data_AF-A0A524NXJ7-F1
#
_entry.id   AF-A0A524NXJ7-F1
#
_cell.length_a   1.000
_cell.length_b   1.000
_cell.length_c   1.000
_cell.angle_alpha   90.00
_cell.angle_beta   90.00
_cell.angle_gamma   90.00
#
_symmetry.space_group_name_H-M   'P 1'
#
loop_
_entity.id
_entity.type
_entity.pdbx_description
1 polymer ?
#
loop_
_entity_poly.entity_id
_entity_poly.type
_entity_poly.pdbx_seq_one_letter_code
_entity_poly.pdbx_strand_id
1 'polypeptide(L)'
;MKKILYILALIILGTGAASAQEEVKWYSIEEAIQLASQEPRVLLIDVYTDWCGWCKRMDANTFSDPAVAAAMNKHFYPVKLNAEGKEDIVIGEKTYKCVASGNRGYHEMAAIVTKGRLSYPTISYVDAQGKVLQAAPGYKTAEQFTVYLEYYSGETYKNQTFEEFSSQYASRETPVIENL
;
A
#
# COMPACT_ATOMS: atom_id res chain seq x y z
N MET A 1 39.11 56.01 8.81
CA MET A 1 37.73 55.94 8.29
C MET A 1 37.65 54.75 7.37
N LYS A 2 37.16 53.62 7.89
CA LYS A 2 35.96 52.90 7.42
C LYS A 2 36.07 52.46 5.94
N LYS A 3 36.32 51.16 5.71
CA LYS A 3 35.30 50.18 5.26
C LYS A 3 35.24 50.17 3.70
N ILE A 4 35.39 49.09 2.94
CA ILE A 4 35.08 47.66 3.12
C ILE A 4 35.81 46.91 1.99
N LEU A 5 36.48 45.81 2.32
CA LEU A 5 36.84 44.76 1.36
C LEU A 5 35.55 44.17 0.78
N TYR A 6 35.29 44.31 -0.51
CA TYR A 6 34.27 43.51 -1.19
C TYR A 6 34.95 42.24 -1.72
N ILE A 7 35.10 41.28 -0.81
CA ILE A 7 35.28 39.87 -1.16
C ILE A 7 34.02 39.48 -1.92
N LEU A 8 34.16 39.22 -3.21
CA LEU A 8 33.14 38.60 -4.05
C LEU A 8 32.95 37.17 -3.54
N ALA A 9 32.13 37.02 -2.50
CA ALA A 9 31.69 35.73 -2.01
C ALA A 9 30.80 35.13 -3.12
N LEU A 10 31.39 34.24 -3.89
CA LEU A 10 30.68 33.35 -4.81
C LEU A 10 29.78 32.48 -3.93
N ILE A 11 28.53 32.91 -3.76
CA ILE A 11 27.48 32.11 -3.14
C ILE A 11 27.23 30.97 -4.13
N ILE A 12 27.89 29.84 -3.88
CA ILE A 12 27.51 28.56 -4.44
C ILE A 12 26.14 28.27 -3.83
N LEU A 13 25.07 28.65 -4.52
CA LEU A 13 23.75 28.10 -4.28
C LEU A 13 23.86 26.61 -4.61
N GLY A 14 24.17 25.81 -3.60
CA GLY A 14 23.95 24.37 -3.66
C GLY A 14 22.46 24.16 -3.87
N THR A 15 22.08 23.88 -5.12
CA THR A 15 20.80 23.24 -5.40
C THR A 15 20.90 21.82 -4.84
N GLY A 16 20.68 21.68 -3.53
CA GLY A 16 20.31 20.39 -2.97
C GLY A 16 19.02 20.01 -3.68
N ALA A 17 19.10 19.04 -4.59
CA ALA A 17 17.90 18.34 -5.04
C ALA A 17 17.30 17.74 -3.77
N ALA A 18 16.28 18.40 -3.22
CA ALA A 18 15.40 17.76 -2.28
C ALA A 18 14.80 16.58 -3.05
N SER A 19 15.38 15.39 -2.86
CA SER A 19 14.76 14.15 -3.29
C SER A 19 13.40 14.14 -2.61
N ALA A 20 12.35 14.47 -3.35
CA ALA A 20 10.99 14.28 -2.86
C ALA A 20 10.87 12.79 -2.60
N GLN A 21 10.82 12.41 -1.32
CA GLN A 21 10.53 11.03 -0.93
C GLN A 21 9.18 10.70 -1.57
N GLU A 22 9.15 9.71 -2.44
CA GLU A 22 7.91 9.33 -3.11
C GLU A 22 6.98 8.72 -2.06
N GLU A 23 5.85 9.38 -1.78
CA GLU A 23 4.82 8.88 -0.88
C GLU A 23 3.86 7.96 -1.65
N VAL A 24 3.24 7.01 -0.94
CA VAL A 24 2.19 6.16 -1.52
C VAL A 24 1.00 7.01 -1.94
N LYS A 25 0.59 6.88 -3.20
CA LYS A 25 -0.63 7.48 -3.74
C LYS A 25 -1.82 6.59 -3.43
N TRP A 26 -2.49 6.90 -2.32
CA TRP A 26 -3.70 6.21 -1.89
C TRP A 26 -4.93 6.64 -2.72
N TYR A 27 -5.77 5.67 -3.05
CA TYR A 27 -7.07 5.85 -3.70
C TYR A 27 -8.20 5.41 -2.78
N SER A 28 -9.40 5.94 -2.99
CA SER A 28 -10.61 5.26 -2.53
C SER A 28 -10.78 3.93 -3.27
N ILE A 29 -11.58 3.01 -2.71
CA ILE A 29 -11.79 1.72 -3.38
C ILE A 29 -12.58 1.91 -4.68
N GLU A 30 -13.49 2.89 -4.73
CA GLU A 30 -14.26 3.24 -5.92
C GLU A 30 -13.36 3.74 -7.05
N GLU A 31 -12.45 4.67 -6.76
CA GLU A 31 -11.48 5.17 -7.74
C GLU A 31 -10.57 4.04 -8.22
N ALA A 32 -10.08 3.19 -7.30
CA ALA A 32 -9.20 2.10 -7.66
C ALA A 32 -9.89 1.05 -8.56
N ILE A 33 -11.16 0.74 -8.30
CA ILE A 33 -11.96 -0.14 -9.16
C ILE A 33 -12.18 0.51 -10.53
N GLN A 34 -12.49 1.80 -10.57
CA GLN A 34 -12.67 2.51 -11.84
C GLN A 34 -11.39 2.50 -12.66
N LEU A 35 -10.24 2.79 -12.05
CA LEU A 35 -8.95 2.76 -12.72
C LEU A 35 -8.59 1.34 -13.19
N ALA A 36 -8.80 0.32 -12.36
CA ALA A 36 -8.54 -1.07 -12.73
C ALA A 36 -9.42 -1.59 -13.87
N SER A 37 -10.61 -1.00 -14.08
CA SER A 37 -11.45 -1.30 -15.25
C SER A 37 -10.87 -0.77 -16.57
N GLN A 38 -10.04 0.27 -16.51
CA GLN A 38 -9.41 0.90 -17.68
C GLN A 38 -8.01 0.35 -17.93
N GLU A 39 -7.23 0.20 -16.87
CA GLU A 39 -5.86 -0.31 -16.88
C GLU A 39 -5.73 -1.41 -15.82
N PRO A 40 -5.82 -2.69 -16.20
CA PRO A 40 -5.86 -3.79 -15.24
C PRO A 40 -4.60 -3.89 -14.38
N ARG A 41 -4.71 -3.50 -13.11
CA ARG A 41 -3.70 -3.71 -12.05
C ARG A 41 -4.39 -4.22 -10.79
N VAL A 42 -3.61 -4.86 -9.93
CA VAL A 42 -4.09 -5.35 -8.63
C VAL A 42 -4.38 -4.16 -7.70
N LEU A 43 -5.51 -4.20 -7.02
CA LEU A 43 -5.79 -3.33 -5.90
C LEU A 43 -5.09 -3.90 -4.67
N LEU A 44 -4.21 -3.09 -4.07
CA LEU A 44 -3.53 -3.40 -2.83
C LEU A 44 -4.21 -2.61 -1.72
N ILE A 45 -5.04 -3.29 -0.93
CA ILE A 45 -5.92 -2.67 0.06
C ILE A 45 -5.31 -2.83 1.45
N ASP A 46 -4.86 -1.73 2.05
CA ASP A 46 -4.51 -1.65 3.47
C ASP A 46 -5.77 -1.49 4.32
N VAL A 47 -6.14 -2.55 5.02
CA VAL A 47 -7.30 -2.59 5.92
C VAL A 47 -6.83 -2.27 7.34
N TYR A 48 -7.25 -1.11 7.85
CA TYR A 48 -6.79 -0.56 9.13
C TYR A 48 -7.95 -0.08 10.01
N THR A 49 -7.62 0.37 11.22
CA THR A 49 -8.51 1.18 12.09
C THR A 49 -7.73 2.30 12.75
N ASP A 50 -8.39 3.39 13.15
CA ASP A 50 -7.72 4.58 13.70
C ASP A 50 -6.98 4.32 15.03
N TRP A 51 -7.44 3.32 15.79
CA TRP A 51 -6.86 2.91 17.07
C TRP A 51 -5.76 1.84 16.92
N CYS A 52 -5.55 1.29 15.73
CA CYS A 52 -4.58 0.22 15.49
C CYS A 52 -3.13 0.73 15.52
N GLY A 53 -2.40 0.44 16.60
CA GLY A 53 -0.99 0.83 16.73
C GLY A 53 -0.05 0.17 15.72
N TRP A 54 -0.29 -1.10 15.36
CA TRP A 54 0.51 -1.80 14.36
C TRP A 54 0.29 -1.29 12.94
N CYS A 55 -0.90 -0.77 12.64
CA CYS A 55 -1.20 -0.12 11.37
C CYS A 55 -0.38 1.17 11.22
N LYS A 56 -0.37 2.02 12.26
CA LYS A 56 0.48 3.22 12.31
C LYS A 56 1.97 2.91 12.18
N ARG A 57 2.42 1.78 12.75
CA ARG A 57 3.81 1.31 12.59
C ARG A 57 4.09 0.87 11.15
N MET A 58 3.16 0.21 10.48
CA MET A 58 3.29 -0.18 9.06
C MET A 58 3.37 1.06 8.17
N ASP A 59 2.53 2.06 8.41
CA ASP A 59 2.60 3.36 7.72
C ASP A 59 4.00 4.00 7.86
N ALA A 60 4.51 4.06 9.10
CA ALA A 60 5.75 4.77 9.41
C ALA A 60 7.03 4.04 9.00
N ASN A 61 7.02 2.70 8.90
CA ASN A 61 8.23 1.90 8.70
C ASN A 61 8.21 1.02 7.44
N THR A 62 7.12 0.99 6.70
CA THR A 62 6.96 0.12 5.53
C THR A 62 6.47 0.93 4.35
N PHE A 63 5.33 1.63 4.47
CA PHE A 63 4.81 2.43 3.36
C PHE A 63 5.58 3.75 3.14
N SER A 64 6.37 4.19 4.13
CA SER A 64 7.28 5.33 4.03
C SER A 64 8.64 4.99 3.39
N ASP A 65 8.93 3.70 3.20
CA ASP A 65 10.15 3.28 2.51
C ASP A 65 10.03 3.65 1.01
N PRO A 66 11.01 4.39 0.44
CA PRO A 66 10.92 4.87 -0.94
C PRO A 66 10.70 3.76 -1.97
N ALA A 67 11.37 2.62 -1.79
CA ALA A 67 11.28 1.54 -2.76
C ALA A 67 9.93 0.85 -2.68
N VAL A 68 9.40 0.66 -1.46
CA VAL A 68 8.03 0.19 -1.25
C VAL A 68 7.02 1.14 -1.88
N ALA A 69 7.13 2.44 -1.61
CA ALA A 69 6.18 3.43 -2.11
C ALA A 69 6.20 3.51 -3.65
N ALA A 70 7.39 3.56 -4.26
CA ALA A 70 7.55 3.56 -5.71
C ALA A 70 6.95 2.28 -6.33
N ALA A 71 7.24 1.10 -5.77
CA ALA A 71 6.70 -0.17 -6.25
C ALA A 71 5.16 -0.22 -6.13
N MET A 72 4.61 0.28 -5.03
CA MET A 72 3.16 0.40 -4.81
C MET A 72 2.51 1.30 -5.86
N ASN A 73 3.07 2.49 -6.10
CA ASN A 73 2.54 3.46 -7.06
C ASN A 73 2.61 2.98 -8.51
N LYS A 74 3.69 2.26 -8.85
CA LYS A 74 3.94 1.77 -10.20
C LYS A 74 3.06 0.58 -10.56
N HIS A 75 2.98 -0.42 -9.68
CA HIS A 75 2.40 -1.73 -10.04
C HIS A 75 0.98 -1.96 -9.54
N PHE A 76 0.49 -1.12 -8.61
CA PHE A 76 -0.79 -1.35 -7.93
C PHE A 76 -1.70 -0.12 -7.98
N TYR A 77 -2.94 -0.32 -7.56
CA TYR A 77 -3.79 0.73 -7.03
C TYR A 77 -3.85 0.60 -5.50
N PRO A 78 -3.01 1.34 -4.75
CA PRO A 78 -3.04 1.32 -3.29
C PRO A 78 -4.34 1.92 -2.75
N VAL A 79 -5.03 1.20 -1.89
CA VAL A 79 -6.28 1.65 -1.27
C VAL A 79 -6.12 1.63 0.24
N LYS A 80 -6.58 2.71 0.89
CA LYS A 80 -6.62 2.79 2.36
C LYS A 80 -8.05 2.61 2.82
N LEU A 81 -8.34 1.51 3.51
CA LEU A 81 -9.70 1.16 3.92
C LEU A 81 -9.81 1.11 5.45
N ASN A 82 -10.49 2.09 6.03
CA ASN A 82 -10.84 2.04 7.45
C ASN A 82 -11.95 1.02 7.68
N ALA A 83 -11.63 -0.07 8.37
CA ALA A 83 -12.54 -1.16 8.62
C ALA A 83 -13.71 -0.80 9.55
N GLU A 84 -13.64 0.32 10.27
CA GLU A 84 -14.72 0.84 11.12
C GLU A 84 -15.34 2.14 10.56
N GLY A 85 -14.97 2.51 9.32
CA GLY A 85 -15.47 3.67 8.61
C GLY A 85 -17.00 3.67 8.48
N LYS A 86 -17.60 4.87 8.49
CA LYS A 86 -19.07 5.06 8.43
C LYS A 86 -19.58 5.46 7.06
N GLU A 87 -18.68 5.93 6.20
CA GLU A 87 -19.02 6.30 4.84
C GLU A 87 -19.48 5.08 4.05
N ASP A 88 -20.52 5.27 3.25
CA ASP A 88 -20.99 4.25 2.31
C ASP A 88 -19.97 4.09 1.18
N ILE A 89 -19.73 2.84 0.76
CA ILE A 89 -18.93 2.53 -0.42
C ILE A 89 -19.86 2.08 -1.54
N VAL A 90 -19.80 2.73 -2.71
CA VAL A 90 -20.72 2.46 -3.82
C VAL A 90 -19.96 1.88 -5.00
N ILE A 91 -20.31 0.64 -5.41
CA ILE A 91 -19.72 -0.02 -6.56
C ILE A 91 -20.85 -0.46 -7.49
N GLY A 92 -20.97 0.22 -8.63
CA GLY A 92 -22.09 0.05 -9.55
C GLY A 92 -23.41 0.38 -8.85
N GLU A 93 -24.34 -0.57 -8.85
CA GLU A 93 -25.66 -0.42 -8.19
C GLU A 93 -25.67 -0.87 -6.73
N LYS A 94 -24.53 -1.37 -6.21
CA LYS A 94 -24.44 -1.90 -4.84
C LYS A 94 -23.82 -0.87 -3.91
N THR A 95 -24.44 -0.70 -2.75
CA THR A 95 -23.92 0.10 -1.64
C THR A 95 -23.52 -0.83 -0.50
N TYR A 96 -22.28 -0.69 -0.05
CA TYR A 96 -21.71 -1.39 1.10
C TYR A 96 -21.64 -0.41 2.26
N LYS A 97 -22.01 -0.89 3.46
CA LYS A 97 -22.25 -0.04 4.62
C LYS A 97 -21.46 -0.48 5.83
N CYS A 98 -21.45 0.38 6.85
CA CYS A 98 -21.03 -0.02 8.19
C CYS A 98 -22.11 -0.85 8.90
N VAL A 99 -21.75 -2.05 9.34
CA VAL A 99 -22.57 -2.93 10.18
C VAL A 99 -22.29 -2.60 11.65
N ALA A 100 -23.33 -2.23 12.38
CA ALA A 100 -23.23 -2.02 13.82
C ALA A 100 -22.86 -3.34 14.54
N SER A 101 -21.80 -3.31 15.33
CA SER A 101 -21.37 -4.43 16.18
C SER A 101 -20.70 -3.88 17.44
N GLY A 102 -21.42 -3.94 18.56
CA GLY A 102 -21.01 -3.30 19.81
C GLY A 102 -20.67 -1.80 19.61
N ASN A 103 -19.60 -1.34 20.24
CA ASN A 103 -19.16 0.07 20.15
C ASN A 103 -18.36 0.38 18.88
N ARG A 104 -17.94 -0.62 18.11
CA ARG A 104 -16.95 -0.49 17.03
C ARG A 104 -17.29 -1.42 15.86
N GLY A 105 -18.49 -1.22 15.31
CA GLY A 105 -18.98 -1.93 14.13
C GLY A 105 -17.99 -1.94 12.96
N TYR A 106 -18.21 -2.81 11.97
CA TYR A 106 -17.28 -3.02 10.86
C TYR A 106 -17.92 -2.66 9.52
N HIS A 107 -17.11 -2.25 8.55
CA HIS A 107 -17.56 -1.99 7.19
C HIS A 107 -17.68 -3.30 6.40
N GLU A 108 -18.79 -3.50 5.68
CA GLU A 108 -19.03 -4.71 4.86
C GLU A 108 -17.88 -4.97 3.89
N MET A 109 -17.38 -3.91 3.24
CA MET A 109 -16.23 -4.01 2.35
C MET A 109 -14.99 -4.57 3.05
N ALA A 110 -14.70 -4.15 4.28
CA ALA A 110 -13.58 -4.66 5.05
C ALA A 110 -13.76 -6.15 5.35
N ALA A 111 -14.97 -6.59 5.69
CA ALA A 111 -15.26 -8.01 5.88
C ALA A 111 -15.08 -8.81 4.57
N ILE A 112 -15.46 -8.26 3.42
CA ILE A 112 -15.30 -8.94 2.12
C ILE A 112 -13.81 -9.11 1.77
N VAL A 113 -13.05 -8.02 1.77
CA VAL A 113 -11.65 -8.05 1.31
C VAL A 113 -10.74 -8.83 2.27
N THR A 114 -11.08 -8.86 3.56
CA THR A 114 -10.40 -9.70 4.57
C THR A 114 -10.93 -11.13 4.64
N LYS A 115 -11.90 -11.50 3.78
CA LYS A 115 -12.55 -12.82 3.76
C LYS A 115 -13.13 -13.21 5.13
N GLY A 116 -13.71 -12.24 5.82
CA GLY A 116 -14.35 -12.35 7.13
C GLY A 116 -13.40 -12.29 8.32
N ARG A 117 -12.08 -12.18 8.10
CA ARG A 117 -11.07 -12.18 9.17
C ARG A 117 -10.62 -10.74 9.47
N LEU A 118 -11.42 -10.04 10.28
CA LEU A 118 -11.17 -8.65 10.69
C LEU A 118 -10.02 -8.54 11.73
N SER A 119 -8.78 -8.71 11.27
CA SER A 119 -7.54 -8.43 12.01
C SER A 119 -6.77 -7.29 11.36
N TYR A 120 -6.10 -6.44 12.14
CA TYR A 120 -5.46 -5.23 11.61
C TYR A 120 -3.97 -5.11 12.01
N PRO A 121 -3.08 -4.65 11.11
CA PRO A 121 -3.36 -4.39 9.70
C PRO A 121 -3.62 -5.68 8.93
N THR A 122 -4.34 -5.61 7.81
CA THR A 122 -4.41 -6.70 6.82
C THR A 122 -4.25 -6.11 5.44
N ILE A 123 -3.33 -6.67 4.64
CA ILE A 123 -3.20 -6.29 3.24
C ILE A 123 -3.98 -7.28 2.39
N SER A 124 -4.96 -6.77 1.66
CA SER A 124 -5.77 -7.57 0.74
C SER A 124 -5.38 -7.25 -0.71
N TYR A 125 -5.16 -8.29 -1.49
CA TYR A 125 -4.85 -8.19 -2.92
C TYR A 125 -6.09 -8.59 -3.70
N VAL A 126 -6.61 -7.68 -4.51
CA VAL A 126 -7.84 -7.88 -5.30
C VAL A 126 -7.50 -7.66 -6.77
N ASP A 127 -7.84 -8.62 -7.63
CA ASP A 127 -7.61 -8.45 -9.07
C ASP A 127 -8.57 -7.43 -9.70
N ALA A 128 -8.32 -7.07 -10.95
CA ALA A 128 -9.14 -6.10 -11.68
C ALA A 128 -10.60 -6.56 -11.90
N GLN A 129 -10.92 -7.83 -11.64
CA GLN A 129 -12.28 -8.37 -11.70
C GLN A 129 -12.99 -8.33 -10.34
N GLY A 130 -12.33 -7.83 -9.30
CA GLY A 130 -12.88 -7.74 -7.95
C GLY A 130 -12.74 -9.04 -7.14
N LYS A 131 -11.98 -10.04 -7.61
CA LYS A 131 -11.73 -11.27 -6.85
C LYS A 131 -10.60 -11.03 -5.86
N VAL A 132 -10.87 -11.34 -4.59
CA VAL A 132 -9.86 -11.33 -3.53
C VAL A 132 -8.90 -12.49 -3.73
N LEU A 133 -7.67 -12.18 -4.15
CA LEU A 133 -6.59 -13.14 -4.36
C LEU A 133 -6.06 -13.64 -3.01
N GLN A 134 -5.79 -12.72 -2.08
CA GLN A 134 -5.29 -13.03 -0.73
C GLN A 134 -5.64 -11.90 0.24
N ALA A 135 -5.78 -12.28 1.52
CA ALA A 135 -5.78 -11.37 2.66
C ALA A 135 -4.63 -11.79 3.59
N ALA A 136 -3.61 -10.94 3.72
CA ALA A 136 -2.40 -11.19 4.49
C ALA A 136 -2.42 -10.36 5.79
N PRO A 137 -2.80 -10.96 6.93
CA PRO A 137 -2.90 -10.25 8.19
C PRO A 137 -1.55 -9.95 8.83
N GLY A 138 -1.56 -8.94 9.69
CA GLY A 138 -0.45 -8.54 10.55
C GLY A 138 0.55 -7.61 9.88
N TYR A 139 1.29 -6.90 10.72
CA TYR A 139 2.40 -6.04 10.32
C TYR A 139 3.42 -6.82 9.47
N LYS A 140 4.01 -6.12 8.49
CA LYS A 140 5.16 -6.56 7.70
C LYS A 140 6.20 -5.45 7.73
N THR A 141 7.48 -5.79 7.82
CA THR A 141 8.56 -4.83 7.55
C THR A 141 8.64 -4.52 6.06
N ALA A 142 9.36 -3.48 5.65
CA ALA A 142 9.61 -3.17 4.23
C ALA A 142 10.16 -4.38 3.45
N GLU A 143 11.12 -5.09 4.04
CA GLU A 143 11.71 -6.30 3.46
C GLU A 143 10.67 -7.41 3.26
N GLN A 144 9.93 -7.75 4.32
CA GLN A 144 8.88 -8.78 4.23
C GLN A 144 7.80 -8.39 3.23
N PHE A 145 7.46 -7.11 3.16
CA PHE A 145 6.42 -6.58 2.29
C PHE A 145 6.84 -6.62 0.81
N THR A 146 8.13 -6.40 0.53
CA THR A 146 8.67 -6.48 -0.84
C THR A 146 8.45 -7.85 -1.49
N VAL A 147 8.49 -8.94 -0.71
CA VAL A 147 8.17 -10.29 -1.21
C VAL A 147 6.74 -10.35 -1.77
N TYR A 148 5.79 -9.69 -1.11
CA TYR A 148 4.42 -9.61 -1.62
C TYR A 148 4.32 -8.71 -2.85
N LEU A 149 5.02 -7.58 -2.87
CA LEU A 149 5.03 -6.66 -4.01
C LEU A 149 5.59 -7.36 -5.26
N GLU A 150 6.67 -8.12 -5.15
CA GLU A 150 7.20 -8.89 -6.28
C GLU A 150 6.22 -9.97 -6.75
N TYR A 151 5.58 -10.67 -5.82
CA TYR A 151 4.64 -11.73 -6.17
C TYR A 151 3.39 -11.21 -6.90
N TYR A 152 2.86 -10.05 -6.49
CA TYR A 152 1.60 -9.50 -7.01
C TYR A 152 1.75 -8.42 -8.09
N SER A 153 2.95 -7.87 -8.32
CA SER A 153 3.18 -6.86 -9.36
C SER A 153 3.17 -7.44 -10.78
N GLY A 154 3.50 -8.72 -10.93
CA GLY A 154 3.48 -9.44 -12.21
C GLY A 154 2.35 -10.45 -12.33
N GLU A 155 2.54 -11.46 -13.17
CA GLU A 155 1.56 -12.56 -13.34
C GLU A 155 1.86 -13.78 -12.49
N THR A 156 2.90 -13.72 -11.64
CA THR A 156 3.36 -14.83 -10.80
C THR A 156 2.22 -15.45 -10.00
N TYR A 157 1.36 -14.62 -9.39
CA TYR A 157 0.21 -15.06 -8.61
C TYR A 157 -0.85 -15.85 -9.38
N LYS A 158 -0.80 -15.84 -10.72
CA LYS A 158 -1.72 -16.61 -11.58
C LYS A 158 -1.29 -18.07 -11.73
N ASN A 159 -0.01 -18.37 -11.55
CA ASN A 159 0.59 -19.66 -11.93
C ASN A 159 1.18 -20.45 -10.75
N GLN A 160 1.46 -19.81 -9.62
CA GLN A 160 1.95 -20.47 -8.41
C GLN A 160 1.34 -19.83 -7.17
N THR A 161 1.45 -20.48 -6.01
CA THR A 161 0.98 -19.94 -4.74
C THR A 161 2.03 -19.03 -4.08
N PHE A 162 1.58 -18.19 -3.13
CA PHE A 162 2.49 -17.32 -2.39
C PHE A 162 3.46 -18.11 -1.51
N GLU A 163 3.02 -19.24 -0.96
CA GLU A 163 3.86 -20.14 -0.13
C GLU A 163 5.03 -20.71 -0.95
N GLU A 164 4.74 -21.20 -2.17
CA GLU A 164 5.76 -21.72 -3.09
C GLU A 164 6.73 -20.62 -3.51
N PHE A 165 6.20 -19.45 -3.90
CA PHE A 165 7.04 -18.31 -4.30
C PHE A 165 7.92 -17.82 -3.15
N SER A 166 7.36 -17.62 -1.96
CA SER A 166 8.11 -17.07 -0.82
C SER A 166 9.20 -18.03 -0.34
N SER A 167 8.97 -19.35 -0.43
CA SER A 167 9.99 -20.36 -0.16
C SER A 167 11.16 -20.28 -1.14
N GLN A 168 10.89 -20.09 -2.44
CA GLN A 168 11.92 -19.89 -3.46
C GLN A 168 12.62 -18.53 -3.33
N TYR A 169 11.89 -17.50 -2.92
CA TYR A 169 12.43 -16.17 -2.69
C TYR A 169 13.46 -16.19 -1.55
N ALA A 170 13.16 -16.89 -0.45
CA ALA A 170 14.04 -17.04 0.69
C ALA A 170 15.36 -17.77 0.38
N SER A 171 15.42 -18.56 -0.70
CA SER A 171 16.65 -19.23 -1.13
C SER A 171 17.50 -18.42 -2.12
N ARG A 172 17.13 -17.17 -2.44
CA ARG A 172 17.92 -16.28 -3.32
C ARG A 172 19.07 -15.63 -2.55
N GLU A 173 20.23 -15.51 -3.18
CA GLU A 173 21.41 -14.86 -2.58
C GLU A 173 21.27 -13.33 -2.44
N THR A 174 20.28 -12.70 -3.08
CA THR A 174 20.04 -11.25 -2.95
C THR A 174 18.55 -10.89 -3.11
N PRO A 175 17.95 -10.12 -2.18
CA PRO A 175 16.61 -9.56 -2.33
C PRO A 175 16.58 -8.54 -3.47
N VAL A 176 15.69 -8.72 -4.46
CA VAL A 176 15.62 -7.88 -5.65
C VAL A 176 14.66 -6.72 -5.40
N ILE A 177 15.09 -5.72 -4.62
CA ILE A 177 14.35 -4.44 -4.55
C ILE A 177 14.71 -3.55 -5.76
N GLU A 178 15.91 -3.71 -6.34
CA GLU A 178 16.42 -2.83 -7.40
C GLU A 178 15.67 -2.92 -8.74
N ASN A 179 14.78 -3.90 -8.94
CA ASN A 179 14.04 -4.07 -10.21
C ASN A 179 12.53 -3.83 -10.11
N LEU A 180 12.02 -3.40 -8.95
CA LEU A 180 10.61 -3.01 -8.80
C LEU A 180 10.37 -1.57 -9.27
#